data_AF-A0A530GFN6-F1
#
_entry.id   AF-A0A530GFN6-F1
#
_cell.length_a   1.000
_cell.length_b   1.000
_cell.length_c   1.000
_cell.angle_alpha   90.00
_cell.angle_beta   90.00
_cell.angle_gamma   90.00
#
_symmetry.space_group_name_H-M   'P 1'
#
loop_
_entity.id
_entity.type
_entity.pdbx_description
1 polymer ?
#
loop_
_entity_poly.entity_id
_entity_poly.type
_entity_poly.pdbx_seq_one_letter_code
_entity_poly.pdbx_strand_id
1 'polypeptide(L)' 'AVVTVDHLQIGKISVDNVQAMVLDDRALQTNLIGMSFLQRLQKYQVQDGALLLVQ' A
#
# COMPACT_ATOMS: atom_id res chain seq x y z
N ALA A 1 6.68 8.29 -12.82
CA ALA A 1 6.06 9.58 -12.39
C ALA A 1 5.62 9.47 -10.94
N VAL A 2 5.65 10.57 -10.15
CA VAL A 2 5.06 10.59 -8.81
C VAL A 2 3.62 11.06 -8.92
N VAL A 3 2.70 10.35 -8.27
CA VAL A 3 1.26 10.63 -8.32
C VAL A 3 0.65 10.52 -6.92
N THR A 4 -0.52 11.10 -6.76
CA THR A 4 -1.37 10.86 -5.59
C THR A 4 -2.57 10.05 -6.04
N VAL A 5 -2.82 8.93 -5.35
CA VAL A 5 -4.04 8.15 -5.47
C VAL A 5 -5.02 8.67 -4.44
N ASP A 6 -6.14 9.21 -4.90
CA ASP A 6 -7.12 9.87 -4.01
C ASP A 6 -7.68 8.92 -2.96
N HIS A 7 -7.92 7.65 -3.33
CA HIS A 7 -8.45 6.62 -2.44
C HIS A 7 -7.86 5.25 -2.76
N LEU A 8 -7.27 4.58 -1.76
CA LEU A 8 -6.82 3.20 -1.87
C LEU A 8 -7.56 2.33 -0.86
N GLN A 9 -8.21 1.28 -1.37
CA GLN A 9 -8.93 0.30 -0.55
C GLN A 9 -8.31 -1.09 -0.69
N ILE A 10 -8.00 -1.71 0.45
CA ILE A 10 -7.54 -3.10 0.55
C ILE A 10 -8.47 -3.83 1.53
N GLY A 11 -9.40 -4.61 1.01
CA GLY A 11 -10.46 -5.23 1.81
C GLY A 11 -11.30 -4.17 2.53
N LYS A 12 -11.21 -4.13 3.87
CA LYS A 12 -11.91 -3.14 4.72
C LYS A 12 -11.05 -1.93 5.10
N ILE A 13 -9.77 -1.91 4.71
CA ILE A 13 -8.84 -0.82 4.99
C ILE A 13 -8.99 0.21 3.88
N SER A 14 -9.31 1.46 4.22
CA SER A 14 -9.48 2.56 3.27
C SER A 14 -8.61 3.74 3.66
N VAL A 15 -7.68 4.13 2.79
CA VAL A 15 -6.73 5.20 3.06
C VAL A 15 -6.78 6.22 1.93
N ASP A 16 -7.03 7.48 2.28
CA ASP A 16 -7.11 8.56 1.30
C ASP A 16 -5.75 9.22 1.05
N ASN A 17 -5.61 9.88 -0.10
CA ASN A 17 -4.45 10.70 -0.45
C ASN A 17 -3.12 9.93 -0.32
N VAL A 18 -3.01 8.80 -1.02
CA VAL A 18 -1.83 7.91 -0.97
C VAL A 18 -0.82 8.34 -2.02
N GLN A 19 0.40 8.67 -1.58
CA GLN A 19 1.50 8.94 -2.52
C GLN A 19 1.97 7.63 -3.17
N ALA A 20 2.15 7.66 -4.49
CA ALA A 20 2.57 6.50 -5.28
C ALA A 20 3.57 6.90 -6.38
N MET A 21 4.27 5.90 -6.89
CA MET A 21 5.20 6.03 -8.00
C MET A 21 4.77 5.09 -9.13
N VAL A 22 4.63 5.64 -10.33
CA VAL A 22 4.41 4.90 -11.58
C VAL A 22 5.77 4.54 -12.17
N LEU A 23 5.99 3.24 -12.34
CA LEU A 23 7.17 2.65 -12.98
C LEU A 23 6.85 2.25 -14.42
N ASP A 24 7.89 1.98 -15.21
CA ASP A 24 7.71 1.34 -16.52
C ASP A 24 7.07 -0.05 -16.39
N ASP A 25 6.18 -0.39 -17.32
CA ASP A 25 5.35 -1.60 -17.26
C ASP A 25 6.16 -2.91 -17.15
N ARG A 26 7.39 -2.93 -17.65
CA ARG A 26 8.28 -4.11 -17.62
C ARG A 26 9.13 -4.21 -16.35
N ALA A 27 9.13 -3.17 -15.51
CA ALA A 27 10.00 -3.11 -14.34
C ALA A 27 9.54 -4.04 -13.21
N LEU A 28 8.23 -4.29 -13.12
CA LEU A 28 7.65 -4.98 -11.97
C LEU A 28 6.28 -5.55 -12.33
N GLN A 29 6.08 -6.85 -12.09
CA GLN A 29 4.83 -7.53 -12.47
C GLN A 29 3.69 -7.30 -11.47
N THR A 30 3.99 -6.85 -10.25
CA THR A 30 3.01 -6.71 -9.17
C THR A 30 3.17 -5.38 -8.46
N ASN A 31 2.08 -4.78 -7.99
CA ASN A 31 2.18 -3.54 -7.21
C ASN A 31 2.83 -3.82 -5.84
N LEU A 32 3.73 -2.94 -5.41
CA LEU A 32 4.34 -3.00 -4.08
C LEU A 32 3.67 -2.00 -3.14
N ILE A 33 3.36 -2.44 -1.93
CA ILE A 33 2.95 -1.58 -0.82
C ILE A 33 4.17 -1.34 0.06
N GLY A 34 4.61 -0.08 0.11
CA GLY A 34 5.78 0.33 0.87
C GLY A 34 5.46 0.79 2.29
N MET A 35 6.52 1.07 3.05
CA MET A 35 6.44 1.48 4.47
C MET A 35 5.65 2.79 4.69
N SER A 36 5.69 3.73 3.75
CA SER A 36 4.95 5.00 3.84
C SER A 36 3.43 4.80 3.92
N PHE A 37 2.90 3.74 3.31
CA PHE A 37 1.51 3.33 3.48
C PHE A 37 1.31 2.60 4.81
N LEU A 38 2.15 1.59 5.09
CA LEU A 38 2.00 0.73 6.28
C LEU A 38 2.05 1.52 7.59
N GLN A 39 2.86 2.57 7.66
CA GLN A 39 2.97 3.47 8.82
C GLN A 39 1.72 4.31 9.08
N ARG A 40 0.77 4.37 8.14
CA ARG A 40 -0.52 5.06 8.33
C ARG A 40 -1.57 4.19 9.00
N LEU A 41 -1.31 2.90 9.14
CA LEU A 41 -2.20 1.94 9.80
C LEU A 41 -1.96 1.96 11.31
N GLN A 42 -3.00 1.69 12.11
CA GLN A 42 -2.85 1.50 13.56
C GLN A 42 -1.87 0.37 13.90
N LYS A 43 -1.92 -0.72 13.12
CA LYS A 43 -1.00 -1.85 13.26
C LYS A 43 -0.81 -2.56 11.93
N TYR A 44 0.41 -3.01 11.68
CA TYR A 44 0.71 -4.04 10.69
C TYR A 44 1.63 -5.09 11.32
N GLN A 45 1.45 -6.36 10.96
CA GLN A 45 2.28 -7.46 11.47
C GLN A 45 2.40 -8.57 10.43
N VAL A 46 3.62 -9.06 10.23
CA VAL A 46 3.85 -10.28 9.45
C VAL A 46 3.83 -11.46 10.42
N GLN A 47 2.97 -12.43 10.18
CA GLN A 47 2.86 -13.64 10.98
C GLN A 47 2.41 -14.80 10.10
N ASP A 48 3.07 -15.95 10.21
CA ASP A 48 2.68 -17.20 9.54
C ASP A 48 2.50 -17.08 8.02
N GLY A 49 3.35 -16.27 7.37
CA GLY A 49 3.27 -16.02 5.92
C GLY A 49 2.14 -15.08 5.49
N ALA A 50 1.40 -14.51 6.45
CA ALA A 50 0.35 -13.54 6.22
C ALA A 50 0.76 -12.14 6.75
N LEU A 51 0.16 -11.11 6.14
CA LEU A 51 0.26 -9.73 6.60
C LEU A 51 -1.07 -9.32 7.22
N LEU A 52 -1.08 -9.09 8.54
CA LEU A 52 -2.21 -8.50 9.25
C LEU A 52 -2.14 -6.98 9.11
N LEU A 53 -3.26 -6.38 8.71
CA LEU A 53 -3.44 -4.93 8.58
C LEU A 53 -4.60 -4.49 9.46
N VAL A 54 -4.39 -3.46 10.28
CA VAL A 54 -5.41 -2.88 11.17
C VAL A 54 -5.42 -1.37 10.97
N GLN A 55 -6.56 -0.83 10.55
CA GLN A 55 -6.76 0.60 10.39
C GLN A 55 -7.17 1.25 11.70
#